data_AF-A0A1Z2XLN0-F1
#
_entry.id   AF-A0A1Z2XLN0-F1
#
_cell.length_a   1.000
_cell.length_b   1.000
_cell.length_c   1.000
_cell.angle_alpha   90.00
_cell.angle_beta   90.00
_cell.angle_gamma   90.00
#
_symmetry.space_group_name_H-M   'P 1'
#
loop_
_entity.id
_entity.type
_entity.pdbx_description
1 polymer ?
#
loop_
_entity_poly.entity_id
_entity_poly.type
_entity_poly.pdbx_seq_one_letter_code
_entity_poly.pdbx_strand_id
1 'polypeptide(L)'
;MPEPICSPEHDTWEKRFIPAKPKATLRNRLFRVCAYCRVSTDNDAQMSSFELQQAHYRQMADQRPNWSLRHIYADEGISGVSLKNRTAFNDMIAACERGEYDLIVTKSVSRFARNLVDCISLVRRLKNLDPPVGVFFETDNLNTIEESSEFMLTFLASFAQEESVKKREAMIWSLSQRFKDRQLLTPPLLGYDRQRDAAGHYIKYAPLAVNEAEANVVRFIFDAYLYGWSQADIAAFLTDIGCRTKTGSTGWNSGSISYILSNERYCGDILTWKTFTSDLFNHKRKKNRQDMDQYHYRGQHESIIPREKFEMAQALLENRKHSMRGGLPSLHVIDDGIFRGFVPINHHWINDDPGLYYDLSNSVSTPRREIRLLKSAFSMFDLKGYQVVRSQFTQARYEGPAVTLGIDRITFNLFCVRMFADVGHIQLLLHPSQRKIAIRPCDEGAVHCIKWRPDGDMSLYAKVLRCRHFGTALFRIMEWDPNYLYKVRGTWVQRERRQIIVFNLENAVSAVPLPQAGGTRLRRAELYAEAWEYSFGDEFYDHIRENNIFYMGQSAAWQVDRPSVPAPGIEQYKTPTDCELQALADKLKKGDGVGNAGTG
;
A
#
# COMPACT_ATOMS: atom_id res chain seq x y z
N MET A 1 -21.32 82.81 -1.83
CA MET A 1 -20.39 83.27 -2.89
C MET A 1 -19.86 84.63 -2.43
N PRO A 2 -18.54 84.89 -2.34
CA PRO A 2 -17.45 84.28 -3.12
C PRO A 2 -16.34 83.58 -2.30
N GLU A 3 -15.92 82.43 -2.84
CA GLU A 3 -14.55 81.90 -3.10
C GLU A 3 -13.35 81.98 -2.12
N PRO A 4 -12.40 81.02 -2.22
CA PRO A 4 -11.69 80.39 -1.11
C PRO A 4 -10.23 80.87 -0.95
N ILE A 5 -9.63 80.63 0.22
CA ILE A 5 -8.17 80.58 0.37
C ILE A 5 -7.82 79.35 1.19
N CYS A 6 -7.85 78.20 0.52
CA CYS A 6 -7.07 77.04 0.93
C CYS A 6 -5.74 77.17 0.17
N SER A 7 -4.71 77.72 0.82
CA SER A 7 -3.35 77.64 0.31
C SER A 7 -2.81 76.27 0.70
N PRO A 8 -2.48 75.38 -0.25
CA PRO A 8 -1.77 74.15 0.09
C PRO A 8 -0.36 74.56 0.51
N GLU A 9 -0.02 74.32 1.77
CA GLU A 9 1.38 74.21 2.16
C GLU A 9 1.97 73.10 1.29
N HIS A 10 2.67 73.51 0.24
CA HIS A 10 3.45 72.64 -0.59
C HIS A 10 4.52 72.03 0.31
N ASP A 11 4.25 70.84 0.85
CA ASP A 11 5.28 69.94 1.35
C ASP A 11 6.08 69.49 0.11
N THR A 12 6.98 70.37 -0.35
CA THR A 12 7.96 70.04 -1.35
C THR A 12 8.94 69.09 -0.67
N TRP A 13 8.65 67.79 -0.69
CA TRP A 13 9.69 66.79 -0.49
C TRP A 13 10.77 67.05 -1.54
N GLU A 14 11.82 67.80 -1.18
CA GLU A 14 12.97 68.06 -2.03
C GLU A 14 13.57 66.72 -2.42
N LYS A 15 13.27 66.26 -3.64
CA LYS A 15 13.82 65.02 -4.18
C LYS A 15 15.30 65.24 -4.47
N ARG A 16 16.15 65.04 -3.46
CA ARG A 16 17.60 65.03 -3.61
C ARG A 16 18.00 63.80 -4.41
N PHE A 17 18.20 63.98 -5.71
CA PHE A 17 18.78 62.95 -6.56
C PHE A 17 20.25 62.76 -6.17
N ILE A 18 20.52 61.69 -5.42
CA ILE A 18 21.87 61.22 -5.17
C ILE A 18 22.20 60.28 -6.34
N PRO A 19 23.05 60.68 -7.30
CA PRO A 19 23.40 59.79 -8.40
C PRO A 19 24.07 58.53 -7.83
N ALA A 20 23.70 57.36 -8.36
CA ALA A 20 24.44 56.15 -8.06
C ALA A 20 25.92 56.37 -8.42
N LYS A 21 26.83 55.91 -7.56
CA LYS A 21 28.26 55.87 -7.93
C LYS A 21 28.36 55.19 -9.30
N PRO A 22 29.12 55.74 -10.27
CA PRO A 22 29.24 55.12 -11.58
C PRO A 22 29.66 53.66 -11.40
N LYS A 23 28.92 52.72 -12.01
CA LYS A 23 29.30 51.30 -12.00
C LYS A 23 30.73 51.23 -12.52
N ALA A 24 31.67 50.78 -11.68
CA ALA A 24 33.07 50.67 -12.07
C ALA A 24 33.18 49.76 -13.29
N THR A 25 33.50 50.32 -14.46
CA THR A 25 33.76 49.53 -15.65
C THR A 25 34.99 48.67 -15.38
N LEU A 26 34.85 47.34 -15.49
CA LEU A 26 35.92 46.36 -15.21
C LEU A 26 37.24 46.65 -15.95
N ARG A 27 37.20 47.46 -17.03
CA ARG A 27 38.36 47.87 -17.84
C ARG A 27 39.36 48.77 -17.10
N ASN A 28 38.96 49.52 -16.07
CA ASN A 28 39.85 50.44 -15.34
C ASN A 28 40.19 49.98 -13.91
N ARG A 29 39.75 48.79 -13.50
CA ARG A 29 40.06 48.21 -12.18
C ARG A 29 41.29 47.31 -12.28
N LEU A 30 42.28 47.55 -11.43
CA LEU A 30 43.42 46.64 -11.25
C LEU A 30 42.94 45.40 -10.46
N PHE A 31 43.11 44.21 -11.03
CA PHE A 31 42.76 42.94 -10.38
C PHE A 31 43.98 42.33 -9.71
N ARG A 32 43.86 41.95 -8.43
CA ARG A 32 44.84 41.09 -7.77
C ARG A 32 44.55 39.65 -8.20
N VAL A 33 45.41 39.11 -9.05
CA VAL A 33 45.18 37.83 -9.72
C VAL A 33 45.97 36.72 -9.04
N CYS A 34 45.34 35.56 -8.84
CA CYS A 34 46.05 34.31 -8.58
C CYS A 34 45.74 33.29 -9.69
N ALA A 35 46.71 32.48 -10.08
CA ALA A 35 46.51 31.40 -11.04
C ALA A 35 46.48 30.03 -10.34
N TYR A 36 45.73 29.08 -10.89
CA TYR A 36 45.72 27.70 -10.42
C TYR A 36 46.07 26.72 -11.54
N CYS A 37 47.11 25.91 -11.27
CA CYS A 37 47.62 24.89 -12.16
C CYS A 37 47.40 23.49 -11.58
N ARG A 38 47.17 22.51 -12.44
CA ARG A 38 47.11 21.09 -12.04
C ARG A 38 47.96 20.28 -12.99
N VAL A 39 49.03 19.67 -12.49
CA VAL A 39 50.01 18.90 -13.28
C VAL A 39 49.66 17.41 -13.19
N SER A 40 49.67 16.70 -14.32
CA SER A 40 49.44 15.24 -14.37
C SER A 40 50.76 14.49 -14.18
N THR A 41 50.78 13.50 -13.30
CA THR A 41 51.95 12.66 -12.94
C THR A 41 52.16 11.49 -13.91
N ASP A 42 52.31 11.73 -15.19
CA ASP A 42 52.82 10.69 -16.10
C ASP A 42 54.06 11.23 -16.85
N ASN A 43 55.21 10.59 -16.56
CA ASN A 43 56.58 10.73 -17.09
C ASN A 43 57.52 11.85 -16.59
N ASP A 44 58.79 11.45 -16.43
CA ASP A 44 59.99 12.16 -15.94
C ASP A 44 60.45 13.40 -16.77
N ALA A 45 59.65 13.86 -17.74
CA ALA A 45 59.90 15.12 -18.46
C ALA A 45 59.35 16.37 -17.72
N GLN A 46 59.06 16.24 -16.43
CA GLN A 46 58.03 17.02 -15.75
C GLN A 46 58.43 18.37 -15.17
N MET A 47 59.73 18.64 -14.89
CA MET A 47 60.14 19.98 -14.42
C MET A 47 59.85 21.06 -15.47
N SER A 48 60.00 20.72 -16.76
CA SER A 48 59.69 21.65 -17.85
C SER A 48 58.20 22.00 -17.93
N SER A 49 57.29 21.06 -17.64
CA SER A 49 55.85 21.28 -17.85
C SER A 49 55.20 22.23 -16.85
N PHE A 50 55.74 22.30 -15.63
CA PHE A 50 55.24 23.19 -14.57
C PHE A 50 55.83 24.59 -14.72
N GLU A 51 57.13 24.70 -14.99
CA GLU A 51 57.78 25.97 -15.29
C GLU A 51 57.19 26.63 -16.54
N LEU A 52 56.86 25.85 -17.58
CA LEU A 52 56.15 26.33 -18.77
C LEU A 52 54.74 26.84 -18.43
N GLN A 53 54.00 26.17 -17.54
CA GLN A 53 52.67 26.64 -17.09
C GLN A 53 52.77 27.92 -16.26
N GLN A 54 53.76 28.03 -15.37
CA GLN A 54 54.01 29.26 -14.64
C GLN A 54 54.41 30.41 -15.56
N ALA A 55 55.32 30.16 -16.52
CA ALA A 55 55.73 31.13 -17.52
C ALA A 55 54.54 31.59 -18.37
N HIS A 56 53.65 30.66 -18.76
CA HIS A 56 52.42 30.97 -19.48
C HIS A 56 51.51 31.92 -18.70
N TYR A 57 51.23 31.64 -17.42
CA TYR A 57 50.38 32.52 -16.61
C TYR A 57 51.02 33.87 -16.30
N ARG A 58 52.35 33.94 -16.12
CA ARG A 58 53.09 35.21 -15.99
C ARG A 58 52.98 36.04 -17.27
N GLN A 59 53.30 35.45 -18.42
CA GLN A 59 53.19 36.11 -19.72
C GLN A 59 51.75 36.58 -20.01
N MET A 60 50.75 35.77 -19.66
CA MET A 60 49.34 36.10 -19.83
C MET A 60 48.92 37.30 -18.96
N ALA A 61 49.45 37.42 -17.75
CA ALA A 61 49.21 38.55 -16.89
C ALA A 61 49.91 39.82 -17.40
N ASP A 62 51.16 39.71 -17.88
CA ASP A 62 51.92 40.85 -18.42
C ASP A 62 51.28 41.46 -19.68
N GLN A 63 50.59 40.63 -20.48
CA GLN A 63 49.83 41.09 -21.65
C GLN A 63 48.55 41.85 -21.28
N ARG A 64 48.13 41.85 -20.00
CA ARG A 64 46.90 42.51 -19.54
C ARG A 64 47.24 43.60 -18.51
N PRO A 65 47.23 44.90 -18.90
CA PRO A 65 47.68 45.99 -18.04
C PRO A 65 46.85 46.17 -16.76
N ASN A 66 45.66 45.58 -16.69
CA ASN A 66 44.78 45.60 -15.53
C ASN A 66 44.95 44.39 -14.59
N TRP A 67 45.91 43.49 -14.84
CA TRP A 67 46.13 42.30 -14.02
C TRP A 67 47.44 42.41 -13.23
N SER A 68 47.38 42.15 -11.93
CA SER A 68 48.53 42.03 -11.05
C SER A 68 48.60 40.59 -10.54
N LEU A 69 49.36 39.72 -11.24
CA LEU A 69 49.56 38.33 -10.80
C LEU A 69 50.43 38.29 -9.55
N ARG A 70 49.88 37.76 -8.46
CA ARG A 70 50.50 37.75 -7.13
C ARG A 70 51.00 36.37 -6.73
N HIS A 71 50.28 35.31 -7.10
CA HIS A 71 50.64 33.95 -6.74
C HIS A 71 50.13 32.93 -7.77
N ILE A 72 50.83 31.80 -7.89
CA ILE A 72 50.43 30.66 -8.72
C ILE A 72 50.35 29.44 -7.80
N TYR A 73 49.14 28.94 -7.57
CA TYR A 73 48.88 27.72 -6.81
C TYR A 73 48.97 26.50 -7.74
N ALA A 74 49.53 25.41 -7.25
CA ALA A 74 49.71 24.20 -8.05
C ALA A 74 49.53 22.93 -7.22
N ASP A 75 48.73 21.99 -7.73
CA ASP A 75 48.61 20.64 -7.19
C ASP A 75 49.24 19.61 -8.15
N GLU A 76 50.13 18.76 -7.61
CA GLU A 76 50.77 17.65 -8.31
C GLU A 76 49.99 16.33 -8.11
N GLY A 77 49.98 15.47 -9.12
CA GLY A 77 49.66 14.04 -8.92
C GLY A 77 48.23 13.67 -8.60
N ILE A 78 47.24 14.30 -9.25
CA ILE A 78 45.84 13.88 -9.12
C ILE A 78 45.46 13.02 -10.33
N SER A 79 45.87 11.74 -10.31
CA SER A 79 45.15 10.71 -11.05
C SER A 79 43.70 10.68 -10.53
N GLY A 80 42.75 10.41 -11.43
CA GLY A 80 41.33 10.45 -11.09
C GLY A 80 41.03 9.62 -9.84
N VAL A 81 40.06 10.09 -9.04
CA VAL A 81 39.28 9.34 -8.03
C VAL A 81 39.56 9.64 -6.54
N SER A 82 40.71 10.18 -6.08
CA SER A 82 40.88 10.49 -4.63
C SER A 82 40.67 11.97 -4.25
N LEU A 83 39.94 12.19 -3.15
CA LEU A 83 39.50 13.50 -2.63
C LEU A 83 40.52 14.24 -1.75
N LYS A 84 41.63 13.60 -1.39
CA LYS A 84 42.56 14.11 -0.36
C LYS A 84 43.72 14.98 -0.86
N ASN A 85 43.91 15.15 -2.18
CA ASN A 85 45.13 15.78 -2.74
C ASN A 85 44.87 17.11 -3.48
N ARG A 86 44.12 18.06 -2.90
CA ARG A 86 43.91 19.42 -3.48
C ARG A 86 44.26 20.52 -2.47
N THR A 87 45.43 20.41 -1.86
CA THR A 87 45.86 21.32 -0.80
C THR A 87 46.05 22.73 -1.35
N ALA A 88 46.77 22.90 -2.46
CA ALA A 88 47.02 24.23 -3.03
C ALA A 88 45.75 24.87 -3.60
N PHE A 89 44.83 24.09 -4.16
CA PHE A 89 43.52 24.60 -4.56
C PHE A 89 42.72 25.13 -3.37
N ASN A 90 42.66 24.39 -2.27
CA ASN A 90 41.91 24.81 -1.08
C ASN A 90 42.55 26.04 -0.42
N ASP A 91 43.88 26.11 -0.39
CA ASP A 91 44.62 27.26 0.12
C ASP A 91 44.35 28.52 -0.70
N MET A 92 44.30 28.38 -2.04
CA MET A 92 43.89 29.46 -2.94
C MET A 92 42.49 29.97 -2.61
N ILE A 93 41.51 29.07 -2.48
CA ILE A 93 40.13 29.45 -2.16
C ILE A 93 40.08 30.18 -0.81
N ALA A 94 40.77 29.67 0.22
CA ALA A 94 40.84 30.33 1.52
C ALA A 94 41.50 31.73 1.44
N ALA A 95 42.51 31.91 0.60
CA ALA A 95 43.14 33.21 0.39
C ALA A 95 42.22 34.20 -0.35
N CYS A 96 41.43 33.72 -1.31
CA CYS A 96 40.35 34.51 -1.93
C CYS A 96 39.29 34.93 -0.88
N GLU A 97 38.93 34.05 0.05
CA GLU A 97 37.97 34.37 1.13
C GLU A 97 38.51 35.39 2.14
N ARG A 98 39.84 35.45 2.33
CA ARG A 98 40.50 36.51 3.09
C ARG A 98 40.63 37.83 2.32
N GLY A 99 40.15 37.88 1.08
CA GLY A 99 40.19 39.06 0.23
C GLY A 99 41.59 39.39 -0.32
N GLU A 100 42.49 38.41 -0.39
CA GLU A 100 43.86 38.61 -0.91
C GLU A 100 43.88 38.76 -2.44
N TYR A 101 42.92 38.14 -3.13
CA TYR A 101 42.79 38.12 -4.60
C TYR A 101 41.37 38.48 -5.05
N ASP A 102 41.27 39.12 -6.21
CA ASP A 102 40.00 39.52 -6.85
C ASP A 102 39.64 38.64 -8.05
N LEU A 103 40.61 37.90 -8.61
CA LEU A 103 40.42 37.09 -9.81
C LEU A 103 41.27 35.81 -9.75
N ILE A 104 40.63 34.67 -9.92
CA ILE A 104 41.27 33.37 -10.12
C ILE A 104 41.39 33.10 -11.61
N VAL A 105 42.57 32.69 -12.08
CA VAL A 105 42.80 32.29 -13.47
C VAL A 105 43.09 30.79 -13.53
N THR A 106 42.38 30.06 -14.38
CA THR A 106 42.55 28.62 -14.55
C THR A 106 42.27 28.21 -16.00
N LYS A 107 42.86 27.09 -16.42
CA LYS A 107 42.79 26.65 -17.82
C LYS A 107 41.36 26.32 -18.28
N SER A 108 40.59 25.57 -17.49
CA SER A 108 39.24 25.11 -17.88
C SER A 108 38.37 24.78 -16.66
N VAL A 109 37.06 24.65 -16.88
CA VAL A 109 36.09 24.24 -15.84
C VAL A 109 36.47 22.91 -15.17
N SER A 110 36.96 21.94 -15.95
CA SER A 110 37.39 20.62 -15.45
C SER A 110 38.67 20.65 -14.59
N ARG A 111 39.49 21.70 -14.72
CA ARG A 111 40.66 21.93 -13.84
C ARG A 111 40.22 22.53 -12.51
N PHE A 112 39.21 23.40 -12.54
CA PHE A 112 38.65 24.06 -11.36
C PHE A 112 37.81 23.12 -10.48
N ALA A 113 36.83 22.41 -11.05
CA ALA A 113 35.92 21.54 -10.29
C ALA A 113 35.82 20.12 -10.89
N ARG A 114 35.32 19.16 -10.11
CA ARG A 114 35.17 17.75 -10.56
C ARG A 114 33.91 17.49 -11.37
N ASN A 115 32.84 18.21 -11.05
CA ASN A 115 31.59 18.19 -11.79
C ASN A 115 31.09 19.63 -11.94
N LEU A 116 30.15 19.85 -12.85
CA LEU A 116 29.63 21.18 -13.14
C LEU A 116 28.84 21.78 -11.95
N VAL A 117 28.18 20.95 -11.15
CA VAL A 117 27.42 21.40 -9.96
C VAL A 117 28.34 22.06 -8.93
N ASP A 118 29.46 21.40 -8.62
CA ASP A 118 30.49 21.91 -7.71
C ASP A 118 31.13 23.20 -8.25
N CYS A 119 31.35 23.27 -9.57
CA CYS A 119 31.86 24.48 -10.23
C CYS A 119 30.93 25.67 -9.99
N ILE A 120 29.64 25.51 -10.29
CA ILE A 120 28.63 26.57 -10.17
C ILE A 120 28.49 27.02 -8.71
N SER A 121 28.46 26.07 -7.77
CA SER A 121 28.38 26.37 -6.33
C SER A 121 29.57 27.21 -5.87
N LEU A 122 30.80 26.82 -6.26
CA LEU A 122 32.01 27.52 -5.88
C LEU A 122 32.14 28.90 -6.51
N VAL A 123 31.82 29.03 -7.81
CA VAL A 123 31.82 30.33 -8.50
C VAL A 123 30.82 31.29 -7.86
N ARG A 124 29.60 30.83 -7.51
CA ARG A 124 28.60 31.65 -6.81
C ARG A 124 29.08 32.06 -5.42
N ARG A 125 29.71 31.15 -4.67
CA ARG A 125 30.30 31.45 -3.36
C ARG A 125 31.35 32.56 -3.47
N LEU A 126 32.30 32.43 -4.41
CA LEU A 126 33.35 33.42 -4.65
C LEU A 126 32.80 34.79 -5.11
N LYS A 127 31.80 34.79 -5.98
CA LYS A 127 31.13 36.01 -6.46
C LYS A 127 30.36 36.74 -5.35
N ASN A 128 29.86 36.02 -4.34
CA ASN A 128 29.12 36.58 -3.21
C ASN A 128 30.03 37.10 -2.07
N LEU A 129 31.35 36.98 -2.19
CA LEU A 129 32.28 37.61 -1.24
C LEU A 129 32.24 39.13 -1.37
N ASP A 130 32.66 39.84 -0.32
CA ASP A 130 32.85 41.29 -0.33
C ASP A 130 34.31 41.62 0.01
N PRO A 131 35.17 42.00 -0.97
CA PRO A 131 34.86 42.23 -2.39
C PRO A 131 34.66 40.93 -3.20
N PRO A 132 33.90 40.97 -4.32
CA PRO A 132 33.58 39.79 -5.12
C PRO A 132 34.81 39.26 -5.86
N VAL A 133 34.95 37.93 -5.89
CA VAL A 133 36.04 37.23 -6.57
C VAL A 133 35.54 36.56 -7.85
N GLY A 134 36.15 36.91 -8.98
CA GLY A 134 35.89 36.30 -10.28
C GLY A 134 36.73 35.06 -10.55
N VAL A 135 36.29 34.22 -11.48
CA VAL A 135 37.06 33.11 -12.04
C VAL A 135 37.12 33.30 -13.55
N PHE A 136 38.33 33.27 -14.11
CA PHE A 136 38.58 33.31 -15.54
C PHE A 136 39.00 31.92 -16.03
N PHE A 137 38.20 31.36 -16.92
CA PHE A 137 38.49 30.10 -17.61
C PHE A 137 39.08 30.39 -18.98
N GLU A 138 40.33 29.99 -19.19
CA GLU A 138 41.09 30.31 -20.40
C GLU A 138 40.52 29.64 -21.66
N THR A 139 40.25 28.33 -21.62
CA THR A 139 39.74 27.57 -22.78
C THR A 139 38.40 28.09 -23.29
N ASP A 140 37.58 28.57 -22.37
CA ASP A 140 36.22 29.03 -22.61
C ASP A 140 36.16 30.56 -22.76
N ASN A 141 37.30 31.25 -22.63
CA ASN A 141 37.46 32.70 -22.54
C ASN A 141 36.38 33.36 -21.65
N LEU A 142 36.09 32.73 -20.52
CA LEU A 142 34.93 33.00 -19.69
C LEU A 142 35.36 33.71 -18.42
N ASN A 143 34.83 34.92 -18.18
CA ASN A 143 35.07 35.69 -16.96
C ASN A 143 33.80 35.76 -16.11
N THR A 144 33.79 35.14 -14.93
CA THR A 144 32.58 35.04 -14.09
C THR A 144 32.24 36.32 -13.31
N ILE A 145 33.03 37.38 -13.44
CA ILE A 145 32.76 38.69 -12.80
C ILE A 145 31.97 39.65 -13.70
N GLU A 146 31.88 39.37 -15.01
CA GLU A 146 31.18 40.22 -15.98
C GLU A 146 29.65 40.09 -15.87
N GLU A 147 28.88 41.08 -16.32
CA GLU A 147 27.40 41.04 -16.26
C GLU A 147 26.81 39.88 -17.11
N SER A 148 27.54 39.39 -18.12
CA SER A 148 27.20 38.20 -18.93
C SER A 148 27.40 36.86 -18.20
N SER A 149 28.00 36.88 -17.00
CA SER A 149 28.32 35.67 -16.22
C SER A 149 27.09 34.89 -15.74
N GLU A 150 25.96 35.54 -15.46
CA GLU A 150 24.73 34.86 -15.03
C GLU A 150 24.14 33.99 -16.15
N PHE A 151 24.21 34.46 -17.41
CA PHE A 151 23.81 33.67 -18.57
C PHE A 151 24.68 32.42 -18.71
N MET A 152 25.99 32.57 -18.55
CA MET A 152 26.92 31.44 -18.62
C MET A 152 26.77 30.47 -17.44
N LEU A 153 26.55 30.96 -16.23
CA LEU A 153 26.23 30.11 -15.07
C LEU A 153 24.92 29.35 -15.27
N THR A 154 23.93 29.98 -15.90
CA THR A 154 22.66 29.34 -16.27
C THR A 154 22.88 28.27 -17.35
N PHE A 155 23.70 28.55 -18.37
CA PHE A 155 24.05 27.58 -19.39
C PHE A 155 24.80 26.36 -18.82
N LEU A 156 25.82 26.59 -17.98
CA LEU A 156 26.54 25.52 -17.27
C LEU A 156 25.61 24.73 -16.34
N ALA A 157 24.65 25.39 -15.69
CA ALA A 157 23.64 24.73 -14.87
C ALA A 157 22.73 23.82 -15.70
N SER A 158 22.30 24.26 -16.89
CA SER A 158 21.53 23.43 -17.82
C SER A 158 22.30 22.19 -18.25
N PHE A 159 23.60 22.31 -18.54
CA PHE A 159 24.45 21.15 -18.86
C PHE A 159 24.62 20.20 -17.67
N ALA A 160 24.82 20.73 -16.46
CA ALA A 160 24.92 19.93 -15.25
C ALA A 160 23.63 19.13 -14.98
N GLN A 161 22.49 19.75 -15.23
CA GLN A 161 21.17 19.14 -15.13
C GLN A 161 21.00 18.02 -16.17
N GLU A 162 21.35 18.29 -17.43
CA GLU A 162 21.28 17.31 -18.53
C GLU A 162 22.18 16.09 -18.27
N GLU A 163 23.42 16.31 -17.80
CA GLU A 163 24.33 15.22 -17.44
C GLU A 163 23.77 14.35 -16.30
N SER A 164 23.13 14.97 -15.31
CA SER A 164 22.49 14.29 -14.18
C SER A 164 21.30 13.45 -14.64
N VAL A 165 20.50 13.96 -15.59
CA VAL A 165 19.40 13.22 -16.24
C VAL A 165 19.96 12.00 -16.99
N LYS A 166 20.97 12.20 -17.85
CA LYS A 166 21.58 11.10 -18.62
C LYS A 166 22.19 10.01 -17.74
N LYS A 167 22.87 10.37 -16.65
CA LYS A 167 23.40 9.39 -15.68
C LYS A 167 22.29 8.55 -15.04
N ARG A 168 21.16 9.18 -14.70
CA ARG A 168 19.99 8.49 -14.17
C ARG A 168 19.40 7.54 -15.22
N GLU A 169 19.21 8.00 -16.45
CA GLU A 169 18.68 7.18 -17.54
C GLU A 169 19.56 5.97 -17.83
N ALA A 170 20.88 6.16 -17.91
CA ALA A 170 21.84 5.08 -18.09
C ALA A 170 21.79 4.07 -16.92
N MET A 171 21.65 4.55 -15.67
CA MET A 171 21.48 3.69 -14.50
C MET A 171 20.18 2.89 -14.54
N ILE A 172 19.06 3.55 -14.86
CA ILE A 172 17.72 2.94 -15.01
C ILE A 172 17.75 1.88 -16.10
N TRP A 173 18.33 2.21 -17.26
CA TRP A 173 18.49 1.28 -18.37
C TRP A 173 19.37 0.08 -17.98
N SER A 174 20.52 0.31 -17.34
CA SER A 174 21.40 -0.77 -16.86
C SER A 174 20.69 -1.67 -15.87
N LEU A 175 19.89 -1.11 -14.95
CA LEU A 175 19.13 -1.89 -13.97
C LEU A 175 18.01 -2.69 -14.64
N SER A 176 17.31 -2.10 -15.61
CA SER A 176 16.29 -2.78 -16.42
C SER A 176 16.88 -3.97 -17.19
N GLN A 177 18.03 -3.80 -17.84
CA GLN A 177 18.73 -4.91 -18.51
C GLN A 177 19.13 -6.01 -17.54
N ARG A 178 19.71 -5.68 -16.38
CA ARG A 178 20.03 -6.67 -15.35
C ARG A 178 18.81 -7.45 -14.88
N PHE A 179 17.66 -6.79 -14.73
CA PHE A 179 16.43 -7.49 -14.38
C PHE A 179 16.04 -8.46 -15.49
N LYS A 180 15.99 -8.02 -16.76
CA LYS A 180 15.70 -8.89 -17.92
C LYS A 180 16.61 -10.12 -17.98
N ASP A 181 17.91 -9.92 -17.75
CA ASP A 181 18.93 -10.97 -17.77
C ASP A 181 18.99 -11.83 -16.50
N ARG A 182 18.00 -11.70 -15.59
CA ARG A 182 17.92 -12.43 -14.31
C ARG A 182 19.13 -12.21 -13.38
N GLN A 183 19.84 -11.09 -13.53
CA GLN A 183 20.90 -10.66 -12.63
C GLN A 183 20.32 -9.98 -11.40
N LEU A 184 19.68 -10.78 -10.54
CA LEU A 184 18.90 -10.30 -9.41
C LEU A 184 19.78 -10.07 -8.17
N LEU A 185 19.68 -8.88 -7.59
CA LEU A 185 20.33 -8.58 -6.32
C LEU A 185 19.45 -9.07 -5.16
N THR A 186 19.98 -10.00 -4.37
CA THR A 186 19.36 -10.56 -3.18
C THR A 186 20.06 -9.98 -1.93
N PRO A 187 19.59 -8.84 -1.39
CA PRO A 187 20.05 -8.36 -0.08
C PRO A 187 19.81 -9.42 1.00
N PRO A 188 20.57 -9.36 2.12
CA PRO A 188 20.42 -10.28 3.24
C PRO A 188 18.97 -10.40 3.70
N LEU A 189 18.53 -11.63 3.93
CA LEU A 189 17.17 -11.97 4.32
C LEU A 189 17.26 -12.97 5.48
N LEU A 190 16.43 -12.80 6.50
CA LEU A 190 16.35 -13.77 7.60
C LEU A 190 15.89 -15.13 7.04
N GLY A 191 16.44 -16.24 7.53
CA GLY A 191 16.12 -17.57 7.02
C GLY A 191 16.98 -18.01 5.84
N TYR A 192 17.78 -17.10 5.29
CA TYR A 192 18.61 -17.35 4.13
C TYR A 192 20.03 -16.82 4.30
N ASP A 193 20.97 -17.55 3.72
CA ASP A 193 22.36 -17.15 3.59
C ASP A 193 22.74 -16.96 2.12
N ARG A 194 23.70 -16.06 1.91
CA ARG A 194 24.29 -15.81 0.59
C ARG A 194 25.48 -16.73 0.41
N GLN A 195 25.53 -17.42 -0.71
CA GLN A 195 26.66 -18.27 -1.05
C GLN A 195 27.94 -17.44 -1.14
N ARG A 196 29.05 -18.04 -0.69
CA ARG A 196 30.38 -17.45 -0.72
C ARG A 196 31.30 -18.33 -1.57
N ASP A 197 32.24 -17.69 -2.25
CA ASP A 197 33.29 -18.38 -2.98
C ASP A 197 34.35 -18.97 -2.04
N ALA A 198 35.30 -19.73 -2.59
CA ALA A 198 36.40 -20.32 -1.84
C ALA A 198 37.31 -19.27 -1.15
N ALA A 199 37.25 -18.01 -1.57
CA ALA A 199 37.99 -16.89 -1.00
C ALA A 199 37.18 -16.11 0.06
N GLY A 200 35.95 -16.55 0.37
CA GLY A 200 35.07 -15.93 1.37
C GLY A 200 34.25 -14.73 0.87
N HIS A 201 34.37 -14.34 -0.41
CA HIS A 201 33.57 -13.27 -1.00
C HIS A 201 32.18 -13.76 -1.40
N TYR A 202 31.19 -12.86 -1.37
CA TYR A 202 29.84 -13.20 -1.80
C TYR A 202 29.79 -13.45 -3.31
N ILE A 203 29.19 -14.57 -3.70
CA ILE A 203 28.94 -14.87 -5.10
C ILE A 203 27.80 -13.96 -5.57
N LYS A 204 28.12 -13.07 -6.51
CA LYS A 204 27.15 -12.12 -7.05
C LYS A 204 26.08 -12.87 -7.86
N TYR A 205 24.81 -12.55 -7.60
CA TYR A 205 23.64 -13.17 -8.24
C TYR A 205 23.39 -14.65 -7.93
N ALA A 206 24.12 -15.24 -6.97
CA ALA A 206 23.83 -16.59 -6.51
C ALA A 206 22.44 -16.68 -5.85
N PRO A 207 21.74 -17.81 -5.98
CA PRO A 207 20.49 -18.04 -5.29
C PRO A 207 20.72 -18.04 -3.77
N LEU A 208 19.66 -17.69 -3.03
CA LEU A 208 19.67 -17.74 -1.57
C LEU A 208 19.66 -19.20 -1.11
N ALA A 209 20.55 -19.56 -0.19
CA ALA A 209 20.59 -20.87 0.45
C ALA A 209 19.79 -20.82 1.77
N VAL A 210 18.98 -21.82 2.06
CA VAL A 210 18.18 -21.86 3.29
C VAL A 210 19.10 -22.09 4.50
N ASN A 211 18.96 -21.24 5.51
CA ASN A 211 19.54 -21.48 6.83
C ASN A 211 18.45 -22.05 7.73
N GLU A 212 18.47 -23.36 7.97
CA GLU A 212 17.39 -24.05 8.69
C GLU A 212 17.12 -23.49 10.09
N ALA A 213 18.14 -23.01 10.81
CA ALA A 213 17.96 -22.42 12.13
C ALA A 213 17.14 -21.12 12.07
N GLU A 214 17.52 -20.20 11.17
CA GLU A 214 16.76 -18.96 10.95
C GLU A 214 15.41 -19.21 10.25
N ALA A 215 15.34 -20.22 9.37
CA ALA A 215 14.13 -20.58 8.64
C ALA A 215 13.02 -21.06 9.59
N ASN A 216 13.38 -21.73 10.69
CA ASN A 216 12.40 -22.12 11.71
C ASN A 216 11.73 -20.91 12.38
N VAL A 217 12.47 -19.80 12.57
CA VAL A 217 11.90 -18.54 13.07
C VAL A 217 10.87 -18.00 12.07
N VAL A 218 11.21 -18.01 10.78
CA VAL A 218 10.31 -17.58 9.71
C VAL A 218 9.06 -18.47 9.66
N ARG A 219 9.20 -19.79 9.67
CA ARG A 219 8.08 -20.75 9.70
C ARG A 219 7.16 -20.49 10.89
N PHE A 220 7.71 -20.30 12.08
CA PHE A 220 6.96 -19.93 13.28
C PHE A 220 6.19 -18.62 13.12
N ILE A 221 6.81 -17.57 12.56
CA ILE A 221 6.14 -16.28 12.34
C ILE A 221 4.91 -16.45 11.45
N PHE A 222 5.02 -17.20 10.35
CA PHE A 222 3.89 -17.46 9.46
C PHE A 222 2.82 -18.30 10.17
N ASP A 223 3.20 -19.38 10.84
CA ASP A 223 2.26 -20.28 11.52
C ASP A 223 1.52 -19.59 12.68
N ALA A 224 2.22 -18.83 13.53
CA ALA A 224 1.63 -18.04 14.60
C ALA A 224 0.67 -16.96 14.08
N TYR A 225 1.03 -16.30 12.97
CA TYR A 225 0.19 -15.30 12.33
C TYR A 225 -1.09 -15.91 11.74
N LEU A 226 -0.98 -17.06 11.07
CA LEU A 226 -2.11 -17.80 10.50
C LEU A 226 -3.04 -18.36 11.59
N TYR A 227 -2.48 -18.78 12.73
CA TYR A 227 -3.23 -19.21 13.92
C TYR A 227 -4.06 -18.06 14.53
N GLY A 228 -3.58 -16.82 14.44
CA GLY A 228 -4.33 -15.63 14.82
C GLY A 228 -3.60 -14.66 15.73
N TRP A 229 -2.33 -14.89 16.06
CA TRP A 229 -1.55 -13.96 16.89
C TRP A 229 -1.42 -12.59 16.20
N SER A 230 -1.35 -11.52 16.99
CA SER A 230 -1.07 -10.20 16.43
C SER A 230 0.41 -10.05 16.07
N GLN A 231 0.72 -9.16 15.13
CA GLN A 231 2.12 -8.87 14.80
C GLN A 231 2.91 -8.33 16.00
N ALA A 232 2.22 -7.66 16.94
CA ALA A 232 2.79 -7.19 18.18
C ALA A 232 3.06 -8.35 19.15
N ASP A 233 2.14 -9.31 19.28
CA ASP A 233 2.31 -10.48 20.15
C ASP A 233 3.46 -11.36 19.66
N ILE A 234 3.55 -11.59 18.35
CA ILE A 234 4.67 -12.33 17.74
C ILE A 234 6.00 -11.61 18.01
N ALA A 235 6.03 -10.29 17.85
CA ALA A 235 7.24 -9.51 18.13
C ALA A 235 7.63 -9.55 19.62
N ALA A 236 6.65 -9.44 20.53
CA ALA A 236 6.87 -9.54 21.97
C ALA A 236 7.41 -10.92 22.35
N PHE A 237 6.80 -11.99 21.84
CA PHE A 237 7.25 -13.36 22.07
C PHE A 237 8.68 -13.59 21.57
N LEU A 238 9.02 -13.17 20.35
CA LEU A 238 10.37 -13.33 19.81
C LEU A 238 11.42 -12.52 20.58
N THR A 239 11.02 -11.37 21.15
CA THR A 239 11.89 -10.56 22.00
C THR A 239 12.10 -11.22 23.38
N ASP A 240 11.05 -11.80 23.95
CA ASP A 240 11.07 -12.49 25.25
C ASP A 240 11.98 -13.72 25.23
N ILE A 241 11.93 -14.51 24.16
CA ILE A 241 12.84 -15.65 23.97
C ILE A 241 14.26 -15.24 23.54
N GLY A 242 14.57 -13.94 23.46
CA GLY A 242 15.92 -13.46 23.09
C GLY A 242 16.34 -13.73 21.64
N CYS A 243 15.39 -14.07 20.75
CA CYS A 243 15.68 -14.39 19.36
C CYS A 243 16.30 -13.18 18.65
N ARG A 244 17.45 -13.36 17.99
CA ARG A 244 18.12 -12.27 17.27
C ARG A 244 17.52 -12.04 15.89
N THR A 245 17.41 -10.78 15.50
CA THR A 245 17.13 -10.38 14.11
C THR A 245 18.35 -10.62 13.22
N LYS A 246 18.18 -10.61 11.89
CA LYS A 246 19.30 -10.80 10.94
C LYS A 246 20.43 -9.76 11.09
N THR A 247 20.11 -8.58 11.64
CA THR A 247 21.08 -7.51 11.96
C THR A 247 21.72 -7.66 13.34
N GLY A 248 21.38 -8.70 14.11
CA GLY A 248 21.93 -8.99 15.44
C GLY A 248 21.24 -8.28 16.60
N SER A 249 20.21 -7.46 16.35
CA SER A 249 19.40 -6.82 17.40
C SER A 249 18.42 -7.83 18.02
N THR A 250 18.20 -7.74 19.33
CA THR A 250 17.22 -8.55 20.08
C THR A 250 15.82 -7.93 20.11
N GLY A 251 15.67 -6.67 19.73
CA GLY A 251 14.38 -5.98 19.73
C GLY A 251 13.58 -6.24 18.46
N TRP A 252 12.52 -7.04 18.56
CA TRP A 252 11.55 -7.20 17.48
C TRP A 252 10.45 -6.14 17.56
N ASN A 253 10.00 -5.68 16.40
CA ASN A 253 8.87 -4.76 16.30
C ASN A 253 7.85 -5.26 15.27
N SER A 254 6.62 -4.76 15.36
CA SER A 254 5.52 -5.11 14.45
C SER A 254 5.87 -4.84 12.98
N GLY A 255 6.69 -3.83 12.69
CA GLY A 255 7.14 -3.50 11.34
C GLY A 255 8.03 -4.57 10.72
N SER A 256 8.96 -5.14 11.50
CA SER A 256 9.82 -6.25 11.08
C SER A 256 9.00 -7.51 10.80
N ILE A 257 8.01 -7.82 11.64
CA ILE A 257 7.08 -8.93 11.39
C ILE A 257 6.25 -8.69 10.13
N SER A 258 5.71 -7.47 9.96
CA SER A 258 4.97 -7.12 8.74
C SER A 258 5.83 -7.19 7.49
N TYR A 259 7.11 -6.82 7.56
CA TYR A 259 8.06 -6.96 6.46
C TYR A 259 8.27 -8.43 6.10
N ILE A 260 8.45 -9.30 7.10
CA ILE A 260 8.62 -10.74 6.88
C ILE A 260 7.39 -11.35 6.22
N LEU A 261 6.21 -11.08 6.77
CA LEU A 261 4.95 -11.62 6.27
C LEU A 261 4.64 -11.13 4.84
N SER A 262 5.07 -9.94 4.43
CA SER A 262 4.77 -9.36 3.11
C SER A 262 5.84 -9.62 2.04
N ASN A 263 6.96 -10.26 2.38
CA ASN A 263 8.08 -10.45 1.47
C ASN A 263 7.93 -11.76 0.67
N GLU A 264 7.70 -11.64 -0.64
CA GLU A 264 7.52 -12.76 -1.56
C GLU A 264 8.74 -13.69 -1.66
N ARG A 265 9.90 -13.24 -1.18
CA ARG A 265 11.10 -14.07 -1.17
C ARG A 265 10.96 -15.30 -0.27
N TYR A 266 10.08 -15.29 0.72
CA TYR A 266 9.86 -16.47 1.55
C TYR A 266 9.13 -17.61 0.84
N CYS A 267 8.43 -17.33 -0.27
CA CYS A 267 7.83 -18.35 -1.15
C CYS A 267 8.68 -18.68 -2.38
N GLY A 268 9.95 -18.25 -2.42
CA GLY A 268 10.88 -18.52 -3.52
C GLY A 268 10.76 -17.55 -4.70
N ASP A 269 9.92 -16.51 -4.58
CA ASP A 269 9.68 -15.54 -5.65
C ASP A 269 10.55 -14.28 -5.46
N ILE A 270 10.84 -13.55 -6.53
CA ILE A 270 11.57 -12.28 -6.48
C ILE A 270 10.83 -11.24 -7.32
N LEU A 271 10.36 -10.17 -6.66
CA LEU A 271 9.81 -8.99 -7.33
C LEU A 271 10.85 -7.88 -7.43
N THR A 272 11.15 -7.47 -8.66
CA THR A 272 12.10 -6.39 -8.93
C THR A 272 11.46 -5.00 -8.83
N TRP A 273 12.32 -3.99 -8.67
CA TRP A 273 11.97 -2.57 -8.76
C TRP A 273 10.79 -2.09 -7.88
N LYS A 274 10.71 -2.60 -6.64
CA LYS A 274 9.66 -2.24 -5.67
C LYS A 274 9.61 -0.73 -5.33
N THR A 275 10.75 -0.05 -5.45
CA THR A 275 10.89 1.39 -5.19
C THR A 275 11.81 2.01 -6.21
N PHE A 276 11.54 3.24 -6.60
CA PHE A 276 12.40 4.03 -7.48
C PHE A 276 12.51 5.47 -6.98
N THR A 277 13.57 6.16 -7.34
CA THR A 277 13.70 7.59 -7.05
C THR A 277 12.85 8.33 -8.08
N SER A 278 11.83 9.08 -7.64
CA SER A 278 10.92 9.78 -8.55
C SER A 278 11.50 11.11 -9.03
N ASP A 279 12.15 11.85 -8.12
CA ASP A 279 12.67 13.20 -8.35
C ASP A 279 14.21 13.21 -8.31
N LEU A 280 14.83 13.80 -9.33
CA LEU A 280 16.28 13.97 -9.44
C LEU A 280 16.84 14.90 -8.36
N PHE A 281 16.08 15.93 -7.96
CA PHE A 281 16.58 17.01 -7.12
C PHE A 281 16.38 16.73 -5.63
N ASN A 282 15.25 16.12 -5.28
CA ASN A 282 14.90 15.85 -3.89
C ASN A 282 15.30 14.44 -3.42
N HIS A 283 15.84 13.59 -4.31
CA HIS A 283 16.18 12.19 -4.05
C HIS A 283 15.08 11.39 -3.34
N LYS A 284 13.81 11.78 -3.53
CA LYS A 284 12.67 11.14 -2.88
C LYS A 284 12.42 9.78 -3.52
N ARG A 285 12.45 8.74 -2.69
CA ARG A 285 12.06 7.38 -3.10
C ARG A 285 10.54 7.24 -3.03
N LYS A 286 9.96 6.70 -4.10
CA LYS A 286 8.54 6.36 -4.20
C LYS A 286 8.40 4.85 -4.35
N LYS A 287 7.35 4.27 -3.75
CA LYS A 287 6.96 2.89 -4.02
C LYS A 287 6.43 2.79 -5.45
N ASN A 288 6.90 1.81 -6.20
CA ASN A 288 6.44 1.56 -7.56
C ASN A 288 5.01 1.04 -7.50
N ARG A 289 4.06 1.79 -8.07
CA ARG A 289 2.66 1.39 -8.24
C ARG A 289 2.35 1.32 -9.73
N GLN A 290 3.13 0.51 -10.46
CA GLN A 290 3.10 0.43 -11.93
C GLN A 290 3.59 1.73 -12.61
N ASP A 291 4.38 2.53 -11.90
CA ASP A 291 5.04 3.71 -12.47
C ASP A 291 6.21 3.31 -13.39
N MET A 292 6.81 2.14 -13.15
CA MET A 292 7.93 1.56 -13.91
C MET A 292 7.72 0.06 -14.09
N ASP A 293 8.31 -0.52 -15.13
CA ASP A 293 8.28 -1.97 -15.38
C ASP A 293 8.80 -2.76 -14.17
N GLN A 294 8.03 -3.78 -13.78
CA GLN A 294 8.42 -4.73 -12.73
C GLN A 294 8.44 -6.13 -13.31
N TYR A 295 9.44 -6.89 -12.92
CA TYR A 295 9.55 -8.31 -13.27
C TYR A 295 9.34 -9.14 -12.02
N HIS A 296 8.44 -10.11 -12.12
CA HIS A 296 8.15 -11.07 -11.06
C HIS A 296 8.67 -12.45 -11.48
N TYR A 297 9.76 -12.89 -10.85
CA TYR A 297 10.36 -14.18 -11.11
C TYR A 297 9.88 -15.19 -10.07
N ARG A 298 9.30 -16.30 -10.53
CA ARG A 298 8.86 -17.38 -9.65
C ARG A 298 9.97 -18.42 -9.43
N GLY A 299 10.03 -18.99 -8.22
CA GLY A 299 10.89 -20.14 -7.90
C GLY A 299 12.38 -19.96 -8.20
N GLN A 300 12.95 -18.81 -7.85
CA GLN A 300 14.37 -18.51 -8.08
C GLN A 300 15.29 -19.13 -7.02
N HIS A 301 14.76 -19.41 -5.84
CA HIS A 301 15.47 -20.05 -4.74
C HIS A 301 14.51 -20.91 -3.93
N GLU A 302 15.06 -21.76 -3.07
CA GLU A 302 14.27 -22.69 -2.26
C GLU A 302 13.33 -21.93 -1.31
N SER A 303 12.04 -22.27 -1.34
CA SER A 303 11.02 -21.62 -0.53
C SER A 303 11.06 -22.12 0.92
N ILE A 304 11.16 -21.22 1.89
CA ILE A 304 10.98 -21.57 3.31
C ILE A 304 9.51 -21.85 3.62
N ILE A 305 8.61 -21.10 2.98
CA ILE A 305 7.16 -21.16 3.17
C ILE A 305 6.51 -21.59 1.86
N PRO A 306 5.61 -22.62 1.86
CA PRO A 306 4.82 -22.96 0.70
C PRO A 306 4.03 -21.75 0.16
N ARG A 307 3.88 -21.67 -1.17
CA ARG A 307 3.17 -20.57 -1.84
C ARG A 307 1.78 -20.34 -1.26
N GLU A 308 1.04 -21.41 -1.05
CA GLU A 308 -0.32 -21.39 -0.51
C GLU A 308 -0.36 -20.74 0.88
N LYS A 309 0.55 -21.13 1.80
CA LYS A 309 0.68 -20.47 3.12
C LYS A 309 1.00 -18.97 3.01
N PHE A 310 1.84 -18.58 2.05
CA PHE A 310 2.18 -17.17 1.83
C PHE A 310 0.97 -16.36 1.33
N GLU A 311 0.22 -16.91 0.39
CA GLU A 311 -1.00 -16.27 -0.16
C GLU A 311 -2.08 -16.11 0.92
N MET A 312 -2.24 -17.11 1.80
CA MET A 312 -3.12 -17.02 2.96
C MET A 312 -2.70 -15.89 3.93
N ALA A 313 -1.40 -15.76 4.20
CA ALA A 313 -0.88 -14.67 5.02
C ALA A 313 -1.12 -13.30 4.38
N GLN A 314 -1.00 -13.17 3.06
CA GLN A 314 -1.36 -11.93 2.34
C GLN A 314 -2.86 -11.62 2.47
N ALA A 315 -3.72 -12.62 2.27
CA ALA A 315 -5.16 -12.45 2.43
C ALA A 315 -5.52 -11.98 3.85
N LEU A 316 -4.88 -12.55 4.87
CA LEU A 316 -5.04 -12.08 6.26
C LEU A 316 -4.51 -10.66 6.48
N LEU A 317 -3.36 -10.30 5.93
CA LEU A 317 -2.84 -8.93 6.02
C LEU A 317 -3.81 -7.91 5.40
N GLU A 318 -4.40 -8.21 4.25
CA GLU A 318 -5.43 -7.37 3.63
C GLU A 318 -6.70 -7.33 4.48
N ASN A 319 -7.18 -8.48 4.98
CA ASN A 319 -8.32 -8.55 5.89
C ASN A 319 -8.14 -7.63 7.11
N ARG A 320 -6.94 -7.63 7.73
CA ARG A 320 -6.65 -6.80 8.91
C ARG A 320 -6.66 -5.31 8.61
N LYS A 321 -6.26 -4.87 7.40
CA LYS A 321 -6.44 -3.46 6.98
C LYS A 321 -7.91 -3.03 6.97
N HIS A 322 -8.81 -3.98 6.76
CA HIS A 322 -10.26 -3.79 6.80
C HIS A 322 -10.89 -4.08 8.17
N SER A 323 -10.12 -4.01 9.25
CA SER A 323 -10.57 -4.16 10.65
C SER A 323 -11.00 -5.58 11.06
N MET A 324 -10.58 -6.61 10.33
CA MET A 324 -10.76 -8.01 10.76
C MET A 324 -9.76 -8.37 11.86
N ARG A 325 -10.24 -9.04 12.92
CA ARG A 325 -9.42 -9.62 14.00
C ARG A 325 -9.64 -11.13 14.02
N GLY A 326 -8.56 -11.91 14.18
CA GLY A 326 -8.59 -13.38 14.20
C GLY A 326 -7.67 -14.06 13.17
N GLY A 327 -7.71 -15.39 13.14
CA GLY A 327 -7.05 -16.24 12.14
C GLY A 327 -7.84 -16.31 10.82
N LEU A 328 -7.48 -17.24 9.92
CA LEU A 328 -8.24 -17.42 8.69
C LEU A 328 -9.69 -17.80 9.00
N PRO A 329 -10.68 -17.15 8.38
CA PRO A 329 -12.06 -17.57 8.52
C PRO A 329 -12.18 -18.97 7.92
N SER A 330 -12.39 -19.96 8.78
CA SER A 330 -12.76 -21.30 8.35
C SER A 330 -14.14 -21.22 7.70
N LEU A 331 -14.29 -21.98 6.62
CA LEU A 331 -15.55 -22.08 5.91
C LEU A 331 -16.41 -23.17 6.51
N HIS A 332 -17.55 -22.76 7.04
CA HIS A 332 -18.49 -23.66 7.69
C HIS A 332 -19.78 -23.72 6.89
N VAL A 333 -20.46 -24.85 7.01
CA VAL A 333 -21.79 -25.11 6.47
C VAL A 333 -22.60 -25.81 7.55
N ILE A 334 -23.89 -25.53 7.62
CA ILE A 334 -24.77 -26.25 8.53
C ILE A 334 -25.16 -27.56 7.84
N ASP A 335 -24.88 -28.69 8.50
CA ASP A 335 -24.96 -30.02 7.91
C ASP A 335 -26.33 -30.70 8.07
N ASP A 336 -27.21 -30.15 8.91
CA ASP A 336 -28.53 -30.73 9.18
C ASP A 336 -29.50 -29.71 9.80
N GLY A 337 -30.75 -30.13 9.99
CA GLY A 337 -31.80 -29.30 10.53
C GLY A 337 -32.36 -28.30 9.51
N ILE A 338 -33.06 -27.28 10.00
CA ILE A 338 -33.81 -26.33 9.17
C ILE A 338 -32.90 -25.44 8.31
N PHE A 339 -31.66 -25.24 8.76
CA PHE A 339 -30.64 -24.47 8.06
C PHE A 339 -29.62 -25.37 7.36
N ARG A 340 -29.91 -26.66 7.12
CA ARG A 340 -29.03 -27.51 6.32
C ARG A 340 -28.71 -26.87 4.97
N GLY A 341 -27.43 -26.82 4.60
CA GLY A 341 -26.95 -26.19 3.38
C GLY A 341 -26.81 -24.67 3.44
N PHE A 342 -27.20 -24.03 4.55
CA PHE A 342 -26.90 -22.62 4.78
C PHE A 342 -25.46 -22.43 5.24
N VAL A 343 -24.82 -21.39 4.71
CA VAL A 343 -23.45 -20.97 5.00
C VAL A 343 -23.49 -19.76 5.92
N PRO A 344 -22.88 -19.83 7.12
CA PRO A 344 -22.66 -18.65 7.95
C PRO A 344 -21.79 -17.62 7.28
N ILE A 345 -22.28 -16.39 7.20
CA ILE A 345 -21.64 -15.29 6.50
C ILE A 345 -20.92 -14.40 7.48
N ASN A 346 -19.62 -14.24 7.22
CA ASN A 346 -18.86 -13.17 7.80
C ASN A 346 -18.95 -11.92 6.92
N HIS A 347 -19.68 -10.91 7.37
CA HIS A 347 -19.94 -9.72 6.57
C HIS A 347 -18.69 -8.87 6.26
N HIS A 348 -17.57 -9.11 6.95
CA HIS A 348 -16.28 -8.44 6.70
C HIS A 348 -15.28 -9.29 5.90
N TRP A 349 -15.61 -10.54 5.57
CA TRP A 349 -14.68 -11.43 4.88
C TRP A 349 -14.48 -11.02 3.41
N ILE A 350 -13.22 -10.97 2.99
CA ILE A 350 -12.79 -10.63 1.63
C ILE A 350 -12.83 -11.91 0.77
N ASN A 351 -14.02 -12.29 0.33
CA ASN A 351 -14.21 -13.25 -0.74
C ASN A 351 -15.38 -12.82 -1.61
N ASP A 352 -15.13 -12.54 -2.88
CA ASP A 352 -16.11 -12.14 -3.89
C ASP A 352 -16.45 -13.27 -4.88
N ASP A 353 -15.88 -14.46 -4.69
CA ASP A 353 -16.15 -15.64 -5.51
C ASP A 353 -17.48 -16.30 -5.14
N PRO A 354 -18.48 -16.30 -6.04
CA PRO A 354 -19.73 -17.03 -5.86
C PRO A 354 -19.54 -18.55 -5.77
N GLY A 355 -18.58 -19.10 -6.53
CA GLY A 355 -18.39 -20.55 -6.70
C GLY A 355 -18.19 -21.24 -5.37
N LEU A 356 -17.36 -20.65 -4.51
CA LEU A 356 -17.10 -21.12 -3.17
C LEU A 356 -18.36 -21.25 -2.30
N TYR A 357 -19.31 -20.32 -2.38
CA TYR A 357 -20.56 -20.43 -1.61
C TYR A 357 -21.43 -21.59 -2.13
N TYR A 358 -21.47 -21.79 -3.45
CA TYR A 358 -22.15 -22.93 -4.06
C TYR A 358 -21.51 -24.25 -3.66
N ASP A 359 -20.19 -24.37 -3.72
CA ASP A 359 -19.44 -25.57 -3.34
C ASP A 359 -19.69 -25.95 -1.88
N LEU A 360 -19.68 -24.95 -0.98
CA LEU A 360 -19.99 -25.15 0.43
C LEU A 360 -21.41 -25.68 0.65
N SER A 361 -22.40 -25.03 0.05
CA SER A 361 -23.80 -25.43 0.18
C SER A 361 -24.05 -26.82 -0.41
N ASN A 362 -23.40 -27.11 -1.55
CA ASN A 362 -23.51 -28.39 -2.26
C ASN A 362 -22.82 -29.54 -1.54
N SER A 363 -21.78 -29.28 -0.72
CA SER A 363 -21.05 -30.30 0.04
C SER A 363 -21.94 -31.12 1.00
N VAL A 364 -23.07 -30.55 1.43
CA VAL A 364 -24.05 -31.21 2.33
C VAL A 364 -25.39 -31.49 1.65
N SER A 365 -25.49 -31.20 0.35
CA SER A 365 -26.71 -31.34 -0.43
C SER A 365 -27.07 -32.81 -0.64
N THR A 366 -28.36 -33.12 -0.55
CA THR A 366 -28.93 -34.45 -0.84
C THR A 366 -29.90 -34.31 -2.03
N PRO A 367 -30.18 -35.41 -2.77
CA PRO A 367 -31.20 -35.39 -3.81
C PRO A 367 -32.54 -34.93 -3.23
N ARG A 368 -33.28 -34.11 -3.99
CA ARG A 368 -34.61 -33.58 -3.63
C ARG A 368 -35.45 -34.69 -3.01
N ARG A 369 -35.65 -34.67 -1.67
CA ARG A 369 -36.74 -35.44 -1.07
C ARG A 369 -38.03 -34.85 -1.64
N GLU A 370 -38.74 -35.61 -2.46
CA GLU A 370 -40.10 -35.28 -2.83
C GLU A 370 -40.94 -35.24 -1.56
N ILE A 371 -41.18 -34.04 -1.05
CA ILE A 371 -42.05 -33.86 0.10
C ILE A 371 -43.47 -34.01 -0.43
N ARG A 372 -44.04 -35.20 -0.25
CA ARG A 372 -45.45 -35.47 -0.55
C ARG A 372 -46.31 -34.77 0.50
N LEU A 373 -46.80 -33.58 0.15
CA LEU A 373 -47.73 -32.83 0.98
C LEU A 373 -49.14 -33.43 0.79
N LEU A 374 -49.76 -33.88 1.87
CA LEU A 374 -51.17 -34.25 1.88
C LEU A 374 -51.99 -32.96 1.79
N LYS A 375 -52.69 -32.74 0.67
CA LYS A 375 -53.55 -31.55 0.46
C LYS A 375 -54.57 -31.37 1.58
N SER A 376 -55.10 -32.46 2.12
CA SER A 376 -56.05 -32.49 3.24
C SER A 376 -55.49 -31.95 4.56
N ALA A 377 -54.16 -31.84 4.70
CA ALA A 377 -53.54 -31.29 5.91
C ALA A 377 -53.69 -29.76 6.00
N PHE A 378 -53.98 -29.07 4.89
CA PHE A 378 -54.02 -27.61 4.83
C PHE A 378 -55.43 -27.05 4.67
N SER A 379 -56.32 -27.76 3.96
CA SER A 379 -57.69 -27.33 3.72
C SER A 379 -58.58 -28.55 3.48
N MET A 380 -59.85 -28.42 3.85
CA MET A 380 -60.88 -29.39 3.47
C MET A 380 -61.22 -29.33 1.97
N PHE A 381 -60.83 -28.25 1.29
CA PHE A 381 -61.07 -28.02 -0.15
C PHE A 381 -59.76 -28.05 -0.94
N ASP A 382 -59.79 -28.50 -2.20
CA ASP A 382 -58.62 -28.44 -3.07
C ASP A 382 -58.38 -26.99 -3.53
N LEU A 383 -57.32 -26.37 -3.02
CA LEU A 383 -56.93 -25.00 -3.33
C LEU A 383 -56.12 -24.87 -4.63
N LYS A 384 -56.26 -25.83 -5.55
CA LYS A 384 -55.52 -25.80 -6.82
C LYS A 384 -55.97 -24.61 -7.67
N GLY A 385 -55.02 -23.80 -8.12
CA GLY A 385 -55.29 -22.59 -8.90
C GLY A 385 -55.65 -21.35 -8.07
N TYR A 386 -55.73 -21.48 -6.74
CA TYR A 386 -55.74 -20.32 -5.86
C TYR A 386 -54.32 -19.77 -5.72
N GLN A 387 -54.20 -18.44 -5.63
CA GLN A 387 -52.91 -17.78 -5.45
C GLN A 387 -52.81 -17.16 -4.06
N VAL A 388 -51.64 -17.29 -3.43
CA VAL A 388 -51.29 -16.54 -2.23
C VAL A 388 -50.79 -15.17 -2.66
N VAL A 389 -51.60 -14.13 -2.42
CA VAL A 389 -51.29 -12.76 -2.86
C VAL A 389 -49.97 -12.29 -2.24
N ARG A 390 -49.08 -11.76 -3.08
CA ARG A 390 -47.80 -11.19 -2.64
C ARG A 390 -48.05 -10.07 -1.66
N SER A 391 -47.37 -10.14 -0.50
CA SER A 391 -47.50 -9.12 0.54
C SER A 391 -47.22 -7.69 0.02
N GLN A 392 -46.38 -7.59 -1.01
CA GLN A 392 -46.00 -6.36 -1.71
C GLN A 392 -47.21 -5.56 -2.20
N PHE A 393 -48.30 -6.24 -2.58
CA PHE A 393 -49.52 -5.62 -3.10
C PHE A 393 -50.55 -5.28 -2.02
N THR A 394 -50.46 -5.87 -0.83
CA THR A 394 -51.55 -5.80 0.18
C THR A 394 -51.35 -4.72 1.24
N GLN A 395 -50.14 -4.20 1.42
CA GLN A 395 -49.85 -3.27 2.52
C GLN A 395 -49.15 -1.98 2.03
N ALA A 396 -49.85 -0.85 2.17
CA ALA A 396 -49.30 0.50 1.91
C ALA A 396 -48.17 0.88 2.89
N ARG A 397 -48.23 0.37 4.13
CA ARG A 397 -47.15 0.44 5.12
C ARG A 397 -46.92 -0.96 5.68
N TYR A 398 -45.81 -1.58 5.29
CA TYR A 398 -45.44 -2.91 5.75
C TYR A 398 -44.84 -2.86 7.16
N GLU A 399 -45.47 -3.55 8.11
CA GLU A 399 -45.06 -3.60 9.53
C GLU A 399 -44.35 -4.90 9.93
N GLY A 400 -43.81 -5.65 8.96
CA GLY A 400 -43.06 -6.89 9.22
C GLY A 400 -41.54 -6.74 9.11
N PRO A 401 -40.77 -7.84 9.20
CA PRO A 401 -39.32 -7.82 9.04
C PRO A 401 -38.94 -7.53 7.57
N ALA A 402 -38.04 -6.58 7.36
CA ALA A 402 -37.59 -6.23 6.02
C ALA A 402 -36.08 -5.96 6.02
N VAL A 403 -35.44 -6.32 4.91
CA VAL A 403 -34.02 -6.06 4.66
C VAL A 403 -33.86 -5.30 3.34
N THR A 404 -32.98 -4.30 3.35
CA THR A 404 -32.56 -3.56 2.16
C THR A 404 -31.10 -3.91 1.87
N LEU A 405 -30.85 -4.40 0.66
CA LEU A 405 -29.57 -4.89 0.18
C LEU A 405 -29.01 -3.92 -0.85
N GLY A 406 -27.82 -3.40 -0.60
CA GLY A 406 -26.98 -2.71 -1.58
C GLY A 406 -25.65 -3.43 -1.73
N ILE A 407 -24.87 -3.09 -2.75
CA ILE A 407 -23.58 -3.76 -3.03
C ILE A 407 -22.60 -3.73 -1.85
N ASP A 408 -22.65 -2.70 -1.01
CA ASP A 408 -21.73 -2.51 0.11
C ASP A 408 -22.37 -2.65 1.49
N ARG A 409 -23.69 -2.80 1.56
CA ARG A 409 -24.43 -2.70 2.84
C ARG A 409 -25.71 -3.53 2.86
N ILE A 410 -26.00 -4.11 4.03
CA ILE A 410 -27.26 -4.79 4.34
C ILE A 410 -27.90 -4.04 5.51
N THR A 411 -29.13 -3.56 5.31
CA THR A 411 -29.87 -2.80 6.32
C THR A 411 -31.11 -3.57 6.76
N PHE A 412 -31.15 -3.98 8.03
CA PHE A 412 -32.32 -4.57 8.65
C PHE A 412 -33.19 -3.48 9.26
N ASN A 413 -34.50 -3.55 9.03
CA ASN A 413 -35.44 -2.59 9.58
C ASN A 413 -35.56 -2.70 11.11
N LEU A 414 -36.22 -1.71 11.72
CA LEU A 414 -36.42 -1.65 13.17
C LEU A 414 -37.20 -2.86 13.71
N PHE A 415 -38.09 -3.47 12.90
CA PHE A 415 -38.83 -4.67 13.30
C PHE A 415 -37.88 -5.84 13.59
N CYS A 416 -36.91 -6.11 12.70
CA CYS A 416 -35.92 -7.17 12.92
C CYS A 416 -35.16 -6.96 14.25
N VAL A 417 -34.81 -5.71 14.55
CA VAL A 417 -34.07 -5.37 15.78
C VAL A 417 -34.95 -5.50 17.02
N ARG A 418 -36.24 -5.17 16.92
CA ARG A 418 -37.23 -5.33 18.01
C ARG A 418 -37.45 -6.79 18.38
N MET A 419 -37.55 -7.69 17.39
CA MET A 419 -37.77 -9.12 17.67
C MET A 419 -36.56 -9.75 18.40
N PHE A 420 -35.36 -9.28 18.08
CA PHE A 420 -34.11 -9.72 18.71
C PHE A 420 -33.60 -8.73 19.78
N ALA A 421 -34.50 -8.03 20.50
CA ALA A 421 -34.11 -7.00 21.47
C ALA A 421 -33.26 -7.53 22.63
N ASP A 422 -33.50 -8.79 23.04
CA ASP A 422 -32.83 -9.48 24.14
C ASP A 422 -31.61 -10.31 23.67
N VAL A 423 -31.27 -10.26 22.39
CA VAL A 423 -30.21 -11.08 21.79
C VAL A 423 -28.94 -10.24 21.57
N GLY A 424 -27.84 -10.66 22.20
CA GLY A 424 -26.54 -9.99 22.05
C GLY A 424 -25.90 -10.22 20.69
N HIS A 425 -25.92 -11.47 20.19
CA HIS A 425 -25.25 -11.89 18.96
C HIS A 425 -26.21 -12.65 18.03
N ILE A 426 -26.06 -12.43 16.73
CA ILE A 426 -26.78 -13.17 15.70
C ILE A 426 -25.81 -13.77 14.68
N GLN A 427 -26.28 -14.76 13.93
CA GLN A 427 -25.59 -15.30 12.79
C GLN A 427 -26.37 -14.98 11.52
N LEU A 428 -25.68 -14.43 10.52
CA LEU A 428 -26.21 -14.24 9.17
C LEU A 428 -25.94 -15.49 8.34
N LEU A 429 -26.96 -16.04 7.70
CA LEU A 429 -26.89 -17.29 6.95
C LEU A 429 -27.31 -17.05 5.50
N LEU A 430 -26.61 -17.66 4.53
CA LEU A 430 -26.96 -17.64 3.11
C LEU A 430 -27.13 -19.07 2.59
N HIS A 431 -28.21 -19.32 1.86
CA HIS A 431 -28.33 -20.48 1.00
C HIS A 431 -28.30 -20.01 -0.47
N PRO A 432 -27.20 -20.24 -1.22
CA PRO A 432 -27.04 -19.71 -2.57
C PRO A 432 -28.01 -20.36 -3.57
N SER A 433 -28.15 -21.68 -3.57
CA SER A 433 -29.03 -22.39 -4.52
C SER A 433 -30.52 -22.16 -4.29
N GLN A 434 -30.94 -21.91 -3.04
CA GLN A 434 -32.32 -21.54 -2.71
C GLN A 434 -32.56 -20.03 -2.69
N ARG A 435 -31.51 -19.22 -2.92
CA ARG A 435 -31.57 -17.75 -2.89
C ARG A 435 -32.27 -17.20 -1.63
N LYS A 436 -31.91 -17.74 -0.45
CA LYS A 436 -32.49 -17.36 0.85
C LYS A 436 -31.40 -16.83 1.79
N ILE A 437 -31.73 -15.79 2.53
CA ILE A 437 -30.92 -15.32 3.68
C ILE A 437 -31.72 -15.54 4.95
N ALA A 438 -31.06 -15.95 6.02
CA ALA A 438 -31.68 -16.06 7.34
C ALA A 438 -30.82 -15.42 8.43
N ILE A 439 -31.47 -14.98 9.49
CA ILE A 439 -30.83 -14.56 10.73
C ILE A 439 -31.35 -15.39 11.89
N ARG A 440 -30.43 -15.89 12.72
CA ARG A 440 -30.73 -16.63 13.95
C ARG A 440 -29.90 -16.08 15.12
N PRO A 441 -30.40 -16.13 16.36
CA PRO A 441 -29.60 -15.89 17.57
C PRO A 441 -28.42 -16.86 17.66
N CYS A 442 -27.30 -16.41 18.21
CA CYS A 442 -26.15 -17.27 18.50
C CYS A 442 -25.39 -16.81 19.76
N ASP A 443 -24.53 -17.70 20.28
CA ASP A 443 -23.60 -17.40 21.36
C ASP A 443 -22.38 -16.62 20.84
N GLU A 444 -21.66 -15.92 21.74
CA GLU A 444 -20.47 -15.14 21.40
C GLU A 444 -19.34 -15.99 20.79
N GLY A 445 -19.25 -17.27 21.16
CA GLY A 445 -18.28 -18.23 20.61
C GLY A 445 -18.68 -18.86 19.27
N ALA A 446 -19.85 -18.53 18.71
CA ALA A 446 -20.30 -19.10 17.45
C ALA A 446 -19.53 -18.55 16.24
N VAL A 447 -19.29 -19.39 15.25
CA VAL A 447 -18.55 -19.03 14.03
C VAL A 447 -19.26 -17.91 13.27
N HIS A 448 -18.52 -16.84 12.94
CA HIS A 448 -19.04 -15.65 12.25
C HIS A 448 -20.23 -14.99 12.98
N CYS A 449 -20.20 -14.96 14.31
CA CYS A 449 -21.17 -14.23 15.11
C CYS A 449 -21.07 -12.72 14.82
N ILE A 450 -22.22 -12.05 14.80
CA ILE A 450 -22.36 -10.63 14.55
C ILE A 450 -22.97 -10.01 15.79
N LYS A 451 -22.26 -9.08 16.42
CA LYS A 451 -22.80 -8.31 17.54
C LYS A 451 -24.03 -7.54 17.07
N TRP A 452 -25.20 -7.94 17.54
CA TRP A 452 -26.47 -7.38 17.12
C TRP A 452 -26.74 -6.07 17.86
N ARG A 453 -26.62 -6.10 19.19
CA ARG A 453 -26.82 -4.94 20.06
C ARG A 453 -25.51 -4.59 20.81
N PRO A 454 -24.97 -3.37 20.62
CA PRO A 454 -23.78 -2.92 21.34
C PRO A 454 -24.01 -2.76 22.84
N ASP A 455 -25.14 -2.13 23.21
CA ASP A 455 -25.53 -1.75 24.58
C ASP A 455 -27.06 -1.88 24.79
N GLY A 456 -27.48 -2.44 25.92
CA GLY A 456 -28.88 -2.65 26.30
C GLY A 456 -29.67 -1.38 26.65
N ASP A 457 -28.97 -0.28 26.90
CA ASP A 457 -29.54 0.97 27.42
C ASP A 457 -29.86 2.01 26.32
N MET A 458 -29.33 1.80 25.10
CA MET A 458 -29.55 2.68 23.96
C MET A 458 -30.86 2.39 23.23
N SER A 459 -31.48 3.46 22.70
CA SER A 459 -32.68 3.36 21.86
C SER A 459 -32.48 2.48 20.64
N LEU A 460 -33.48 1.68 20.29
CA LEU A 460 -33.42 0.76 19.15
C LEU A 460 -33.33 1.53 17.83
N TYR A 461 -32.38 1.16 16.97
CA TYR A 461 -32.18 1.71 15.63
C TYR A 461 -32.07 0.60 14.59
N ALA A 462 -32.32 0.93 13.32
CA ALA A 462 -32.18 -0.02 12.21
C ALA A 462 -30.72 -0.50 12.09
N LYS A 463 -30.48 -1.82 12.06
CA LYS A 463 -29.14 -2.38 12.01
C LYS A 463 -28.58 -2.32 10.60
N VAL A 464 -27.44 -1.66 10.42
CA VAL A 464 -26.70 -1.64 9.14
C VAL A 464 -25.43 -2.47 9.30
N LEU A 465 -25.27 -3.48 8.45
CA LEU A 465 -24.04 -4.24 8.27
C LEU A 465 -23.32 -3.74 7.03
N ARG A 466 -22.02 -3.43 7.15
CA ARG A 466 -21.15 -3.14 6.01
C ARG A 466 -20.61 -4.45 5.47
N CYS A 467 -20.77 -4.70 4.17
CA CYS A 467 -20.45 -5.96 3.53
C CYS A 467 -19.94 -5.76 2.10
N ARG A 468 -18.81 -5.07 1.94
CA ARG A 468 -18.28 -4.69 0.61
C ARG A 468 -18.00 -5.89 -0.31
N HIS A 469 -17.37 -6.94 0.23
CA HIS A 469 -16.99 -8.11 -0.55
C HIS A 469 -18.14 -9.14 -0.64
N PHE A 470 -18.74 -9.48 0.51
CA PHE A 470 -19.93 -10.34 0.53
C PHE A 470 -21.08 -9.81 -0.32
N GLY A 471 -21.33 -8.49 -0.31
CA GLY A 471 -22.36 -7.89 -1.16
C GLY A 471 -22.05 -8.04 -2.65
N THR A 472 -20.78 -7.96 -3.05
CA THR A 472 -20.37 -8.25 -4.44
C THR A 472 -20.64 -9.71 -4.81
N ALA A 473 -20.27 -10.66 -3.95
CA ALA A 473 -20.58 -12.08 -4.16
C ALA A 473 -22.09 -12.33 -4.23
N LEU A 474 -22.87 -11.76 -3.31
CA LEU A 474 -24.32 -11.89 -3.27
C LEU A 474 -24.97 -11.35 -4.54
N PHE A 475 -24.57 -10.17 -5.02
CA PHE A 475 -25.11 -9.59 -6.26
C PHE A 475 -24.78 -10.46 -7.48
N ARG A 476 -23.60 -11.10 -7.52
CA ARG A 476 -23.26 -12.09 -8.56
C ARG A 476 -24.10 -13.36 -8.45
N ILE A 477 -24.31 -13.90 -7.25
CA ILE A 477 -25.16 -15.09 -7.00
C ILE A 477 -26.60 -14.85 -7.47
N MET A 478 -27.09 -13.63 -7.24
CA MET A 478 -28.46 -13.21 -7.53
C MET A 478 -28.64 -12.63 -8.94
N GLU A 479 -27.55 -12.40 -9.68
CA GLU A 479 -27.53 -11.71 -10.99
C GLU A 479 -28.19 -10.32 -10.93
N TRP A 480 -27.92 -9.58 -9.85
CA TRP A 480 -28.48 -8.26 -9.59
C TRP A 480 -27.58 -7.12 -10.08
N ASP A 481 -28.19 -5.99 -10.45
CA ASP A 481 -27.47 -4.77 -10.85
C ASP A 481 -26.88 -4.06 -9.61
N PRO A 482 -25.55 -3.90 -9.53
CA PRO A 482 -24.86 -3.18 -8.45
C PRO A 482 -25.37 -1.77 -8.15
N ASN A 483 -25.99 -1.10 -9.13
CA ASN A 483 -26.46 0.28 -9.00
C ASN A 483 -27.82 0.39 -8.31
N TYR A 484 -28.53 -0.74 -8.14
CA TYR A 484 -29.87 -0.77 -7.55
C TYR A 484 -29.83 -1.21 -6.08
N LEU A 485 -30.88 -0.83 -5.37
CA LEU A 485 -31.14 -1.32 -4.02
C LEU A 485 -32.25 -2.36 -4.08
N TYR A 486 -32.06 -3.49 -3.41
CA TYR A 486 -33.04 -4.58 -3.41
C TYR A 486 -33.70 -4.65 -2.03
N LYS A 487 -35.02 -4.48 -1.99
CA LYS A 487 -35.79 -4.58 -0.75
C LYS A 487 -36.49 -5.93 -0.69
N VAL A 488 -36.23 -6.67 0.36
CA VAL A 488 -36.80 -8.00 0.59
C VAL A 488 -37.62 -7.99 1.88
N ARG A 489 -38.85 -8.48 1.79
CA ARG A 489 -39.70 -8.72 2.96
C ARG A 489 -39.40 -10.12 3.48
N GLY A 490 -39.22 -10.22 4.79
CA GLY A 490 -38.93 -11.48 5.48
C GLY A 490 -40.17 -12.05 6.14
N THR A 491 -39.99 -13.25 6.66
CA THR A 491 -40.96 -13.93 7.52
C THR A 491 -40.28 -14.22 8.85
N TRP A 492 -40.87 -13.70 9.93
CA TRP A 492 -40.43 -13.99 11.29
C TRP A 492 -41.18 -15.21 11.82
N VAL A 493 -40.47 -16.11 12.48
CA VAL A 493 -41.04 -17.30 13.10
C VAL A 493 -40.53 -17.43 14.51
N GLN A 494 -41.47 -17.59 15.45
CA GLN A 494 -41.18 -17.94 16.83
C GLN A 494 -41.82 -19.29 17.16
N ARG A 495 -41.02 -20.23 17.67
CA ARG A 495 -41.51 -21.47 18.27
C ARG A 495 -40.81 -21.65 19.62
N GLU A 496 -41.60 -21.82 20.68
CA GLU A 496 -41.11 -21.85 22.07
C GLU A 496 -40.29 -20.60 22.42
N ARG A 497 -39.01 -20.77 22.79
CA ARG A 497 -38.05 -19.70 23.09
C ARG A 497 -37.15 -19.32 21.91
N ARG A 498 -37.32 -19.94 20.75
CA ARG A 498 -36.44 -19.74 19.58
C ARG A 498 -37.11 -18.87 18.53
N GLN A 499 -36.35 -17.92 18.01
CA GLN A 499 -36.80 -16.97 17.01
C GLN A 499 -35.86 -16.98 15.81
N ILE A 500 -36.41 -16.96 14.60
CA ILE A 500 -35.65 -16.84 13.36
C ILE A 500 -36.35 -15.87 12.41
N ILE A 501 -35.60 -15.25 11.52
CA ILE A 501 -36.15 -14.47 10.41
C ILE A 501 -35.52 -14.97 9.12
N VAL A 502 -36.35 -15.30 8.14
CA VAL A 502 -35.91 -15.78 6.82
C VAL A 502 -36.39 -14.79 5.75
N PHE A 503 -35.51 -14.47 4.81
CA PHE A 503 -35.73 -13.57 3.67
C PHE A 503 -35.58 -14.38 2.38
N ASN A 504 -36.65 -14.47 1.60
CA ASN A 504 -36.58 -15.05 0.25
C ASN A 504 -36.14 -13.95 -0.72
N LEU A 505 -34.92 -14.08 -1.25
CA LEU A 505 -34.34 -13.06 -2.11
C LEU A 505 -34.95 -13.05 -3.51
N GLU A 506 -35.61 -14.12 -3.95
CA GLU A 506 -36.33 -14.14 -5.24
C GLU A 506 -37.49 -13.13 -5.26
N ASN A 507 -38.04 -12.80 -4.08
CA ASN A 507 -39.11 -11.82 -3.91
C ASN A 507 -38.60 -10.38 -3.72
N ALA A 508 -37.35 -10.11 -4.09
CA ALA A 508 -36.75 -8.79 -3.99
C ALA A 508 -37.42 -7.79 -4.94
N VAL A 509 -37.74 -6.61 -4.40
CA VAL A 509 -38.22 -5.48 -5.19
C VAL A 509 -37.04 -4.52 -5.40
N SER A 510 -36.73 -4.25 -6.66
CA SER A 510 -35.66 -3.33 -7.04
C SER A 510 -36.11 -1.89 -6.81
N ALA A 511 -35.25 -1.06 -6.24
CA ALA A 511 -35.50 0.35 -5.98
C ALA A 511 -34.42 1.19 -6.67
N VAL A 512 -34.83 1.94 -7.70
CA VAL A 512 -33.93 2.79 -8.49
C VAL A 512 -33.96 4.22 -7.94
N PRO A 513 -32.79 4.81 -7.64
CA PRO A 513 -32.72 6.22 -7.27
C PRO A 513 -32.92 7.09 -8.52
N LEU A 514 -34.02 7.85 -8.57
CA LEU A 514 -34.27 8.84 -9.61
C LEU A 514 -33.75 10.21 -9.15
N PRO A 515 -33.00 10.95 -9.99
CA PRO A 515 -32.62 12.32 -9.70
C PRO A 515 -33.87 13.20 -9.64
N GLN A 516 -34.06 13.91 -8.53
CA GLN A 516 -35.18 14.84 -8.37
C GLN A 516 -34.73 16.24 -8.80
N ALA A 517 -35.48 16.90 -9.68
CA ALA A 517 -35.23 18.30 -10.02
C ALA A 517 -35.47 19.18 -8.78
N GLY A 518 -34.40 19.78 -8.25
CA GLY A 518 -34.48 20.84 -7.22
C GLY A 518 -34.44 20.41 -5.75
N GLY A 519 -34.04 19.19 -5.40
CA GLY A 519 -33.90 18.78 -3.99
C GLY A 519 -32.83 17.72 -3.73
N THR A 520 -32.19 17.75 -2.56
CA THR A 520 -31.13 16.81 -2.13
C THR A 520 -31.62 15.39 -1.83
N ARG A 521 -32.92 15.09 -1.98
CA ARG A 521 -33.49 13.75 -1.74
C ARG A 521 -33.75 13.03 -3.06
N LEU A 522 -33.09 11.89 -3.26
CA LEU A 522 -33.39 10.96 -4.36
C LEU A 522 -34.78 10.35 -4.16
N ARG A 523 -35.70 10.53 -5.11
CA ARG A 523 -36.98 9.80 -5.12
C ARG A 523 -36.69 8.38 -5.60
N ARG A 524 -37.15 7.37 -4.87
CA ARG A 524 -36.95 5.96 -5.26
C ARG A 524 -38.18 5.47 -6.02
N ALA A 525 -37.97 4.91 -7.21
CA ALA A 525 -39.00 4.17 -7.93
C ALA A 525 -38.83 2.68 -7.65
N GLU A 526 -39.90 2.01 -7.21
CA GLU A 526 -39.92 0.56 -7.05
C GLU A 526 -40.23 -0.08 -8.41
N LEU A 527 -39.37 -1.00 -8.84
CA LEU A 527 -39.53 -1.82 -10.03
C LEU A 527 -39.89 -3.24 -9.59
N TYR A 528 -41.00 -3.73 -10.10
CA TYR A 528 -41.45 -5.10 -9.91
C TYR A 528 -40.93 -5.98 -11.05
N ALA A 529 -40.71 -7.27 -10.77
CA ALA A 529 -40.28 -8.21 -11.79
C ALA A 529 -41.36 -8.38 -12.87
N GLU A 530 -40.95 -8.51 -14.14
CA GLU A 530 -41.86 -8.72 -15.28
C GLU A 530 -42.74 -9.97 -15.09
N ALA A 531 -42.22 -11.00 -14.42
CA ALA A 531 -42.96 -12.21 -14.07
C ALA A 531 -44.21 -11.95 -13.18
N TRP A 532 -44.32 -10.77 -12.56
CA TRP A 532 -45.46 -10.41 -11.71
C TRP A 532 -46.58 -9.71 -12.50
N GLU A 533 -46.37 -9.35 -13.77
CA GLU A 533 -47.34 -8.60 -14.56
C GLU A 533 -48.69 -9.32 -14.69
N TYR A 534 -48.66 -10.65 -14.80
CA TYR A 534 -49.85 -11.49 -15.03
C TYR A 534 -50.22 -12.37 -13.81
N SER A 535 -49.65 -12.12 -12.62
CA SER A 535 -49.96 -12.89 -11.42
C SER A 535 -49.97 -12.04 -10.14
N PHE A 536 -50.99 -12.25 -9.30
CA PHE A 536 -51.05 -11.61 -7.98
C PHE A 536 -50.20 -12.32 -6.93
N GLY A 537 -49.91 -13.60 -7.16
CA GLY A 537 -49.28 -14.49 -6.19
C GLY A 537 -48.65 -15.72 -6.80
N ASP A 538 -48.12 -16.56 -5.92
CA ASP A 538 -47.73 -17.93 -6.26
C ASP A 538 -48.94 -18.85 -6.04
N GLU A 539 -49.02 -19.95 -6.79
CA GLU A 539 -50.05 -20.96 -6.57
C GLU A 539 -49.96 -21.51 -5.14
N PHE A 540 -51.10 -21.76 -4.49
CA PHE A 540 -51.14 -22.06 -3.06
C PHE A 540 -50.20 -23.21 -2.67
N TYR A 541 -50.24 -24.35 -3.34
CA TYR A 541 -49.41 -25.50 -3.00
C TYR A 541 -47.94 -25.31 -3.38
N ASP A 542 -47.66 -24.58 -4.46
CA ASP A 542 -46.28 -24.17 -4.80
C ASP A 542 -45.71 -23.25 -3.72
N HIS A 543 -46.50 -22.29 -3.25
CA HIS A 543 -46.18 -21.41 -2.13
C HIS A 543 -45.90 -22.21 -0.85
N ILE A 544 -46.78 -23.16 -0.49
CA ILE A 544 -46.58 -24.03 0.69
C ILE A 544 -45.28 -24.85 0.54
N ARG A 545 -45.00 -25.37 -0.65
CA ARG A 545 -43.79 -26.19 -0.92
C ARG A 545 -42.50 -25.36 -0.78
N GLU A 546 -42.48 -24.15 -1.30
CA GLU A 546 -41.31 -23.24 -1.20
C GLU A 546 -41.10 -22.71 0.22
N ASN A 547 -42.21 -22.54 0.94
CA ASN A 547 -42.29 -22.08 2.33
C ASN A 547 -42.50 -23.26 3.29
N ASN A 548 -42.09 -24.47 2.94
CA ASN A 548 -42.35 -25.65 3.77
C ASN A 548 -41.71 -25.55 5.17
N ILE A 549 -40.59 -24.83 5.27
CA ILE A 549 -39.95 -24.44 6.55
C ILE A 549 -40.97 -23.89 7.57
N PHE A 550 -42.01 -23.19 7.10
CA PHE A 550 -43.04 -22.57 7.91
C PHE A 550 -44.20 -23.52 8.27
N TYR A 551 -44.44 -24.55 7.44
CA TYR A 551 -45.59 -25.45 7.53
C TYR A 551 -45.26 -26.85 8.08
N MET A 552 -43.98 -27.18 8.29
CA MET A 552 -43.59 -28.42 8.97
C MET A 552 -44.12 -28.47 10.42
N GLY A 553 -44.71 -29.60 10.80
CA GLY A 553 -45.08 -29.90 12.21
C GLY A 553 -43.85 -29.97 13.14
N GLN A 554 -44.05 -30.37 14.40
CA GLN A 554 -42.97 -30.66 15.37
C GLN A 554 -42.13 -31.86 14.90
N SER A 555 -41.32 -31.66 13.86
CA SER A 555 -40.45 -32.67 13.27
C SER A 555 -39.01 -32.46 13.77
N ALA A 556 -38.23 -33.55 13.76
CA ALA A 556 -36.81 -33.57 14.08
C ALA A 556 -35.96 -32.58 13.26
N ALA A 557 -36.51 -32.00 12.18
CA ALA A 557 -35.88 -30.99 11.34
C ALA A 557 -35.83 -29.57 11.97
N TRP A 558 -36.57 -29.26 13.05
CA TRP A 558 -36.58 -27.93 13.70
C TRP A 558 -35.33 -27.68 14.58
N GLN A 559 -34.16 -28.21 14.21
CA GLN A 559 -32.89 -27.96 14.89
C GLN A 559 -32.31 -26.59 14.45
N VAL A 560 -32.80 -25.52 15.07
CA VAL A 560 -32.39 -24.13 14.77
C VAL A 560 -30.98 -23.80 15.26
N ASP A 561 -30.51 -24.43 16.35
CA ASP A 561 -29.24 -24.08 17.02
C ASP A 561 -28.07 -24.97 16.59
N ARG A 562 -28.25 -25.81 15.55
CA ARG A 562 -27.20 -26.74 15.14
C ARG A 562 -25.91 -25.96 14.78
N PRO A 563 -24.75 -26.33 15.36
CA PRO A 563 -23.49 -25.67 15.05
C PRO A 563 -23.12 -25.92 13.60
N SER A 564 -22.43 -24.97 12.98
CA SER A 564 -21.95 -25.12 11.63
C SER A 564 -20.67 -25.94 11.61
N VAL A 565 -20.59 -26.93 10.73
CA VAL A 565 -19.46 -27.86 10.60
C VAL A 565 -18.48 -27.33 9.55
N PRO A 566 -17.16 -27.48 9.74
CA PRO A 566 -16.20 -27.23 8.67
C PRO A 566 -16.57 -28.02 7.40
N ALA A 567 -16.59 -27.37 6.25
CA ALA A 567 -17.05 -28.00 5.02
C ALA A 567 -16.16 -29.19 4.60
N PRO A 568 -16.74 -30.38 4.33
CA PRO A 568 -16.00 -31.54 3.89
C PRO A 568 -15.52 -31.39 2.44
N GLY A 569 -14.26 -31.75 2.17
CA GLY A 569 -13.71 -31.84 0.80
C GLY A 569 -13.17 -30.54 0.20
N ILE A 570 -13.41 -29.39 0.82
CA ILE A 570 -12.63 -28.17 0.54
C ILE A 570 -11.37 -28.31 1.38
N GLU A 571 -10.18 -28.23 0.77
CA GLU A 571 -8.90 -28.21 1.48
C GLU A 571 -8.89 -27.04 2.46
N GLN A 572 -9.41 -27.27 3.67
CA GLN A 572 -9.15 -26.43 4.80
C GLN A 572 -7.67 -26.63 5.08
N TYR A 573 -6.86 -25.69 4.62
CA TYR A 573 -5.48 -25.62 5.02
C TYR A 573 -5.45 -25.71 6.55
N LYS A 574 -4.84 -26.79 7.06
CA LYS A 574 -4.74 -27.02 8.49
C LYS A 574 -4.02 -25.81 9.08
N THR A 575 -4.77 -24.94 9.76
CA THR A 575 -4.15 -24.01 10.69
C THR A 575 -3.35 -24.86 11.68
N PRO A 576 -2.12 -24.45 12.03
CA PRO A 576 -1.33 -25.20 12.99
C PRO A 576 -2.18 -25.40 14.24
N THR A 577 -2.27 -26.64 14.71
CA THR A 577 -2.93 -26.93 15.98
C THR A 577 -2.16 -26.28 17.12
N ASP A 578 -2.82 -25.97 18.23
CA ASP A 578 -2.18 -25.35 19.40
C ASP A 578 -0.95 -26.17 19.88
N CYS A 579 -1.03 -27.50 19.76
CA CYS A 579 0.07 -28.42 20.04
C CYS A 579 1.26 -28.26 19.08
N GLU A 580 1.01 -28.11 17.77
CA GLU A 580 2.07 -27.87 16.77
C GLU A 580 2.74 -26.50 16.96
N LEU A 581 1.94 -25.47 17.31
CA LEU A 581 2.45 -24.14 17.60
C LEU A 581 3.32 -24.14 18.86
N GLN A 582 2.88 -24.81 19.92
CA GLN A 582 3.66 -24.98 21.16
C GLN A 582 4.95 -25.78 20.90
N ALA A 583 4.89 -26.85 20.10
CA ALA A 583 6.09 -27.61 19.73
C ALA A 583 7.11 -26.77 18.95
N LEU A 584 6.66 -25.88 18.06
CA LEU A 584 7.53 -24.93 17.35
C LEU A 584 8.12 -23.88 18.31
N ALA A 585 7.29 -23.33 19.21
CA ALA A 585 7.74 -22.40 20.24
C ALA A 585 8.81 -23.03 21.15
N ASP A 586 8.62 -24.28 21.57
CA ASP A 586 9.58 -25.02 22.38
C ASP A 586 10.87 -25.36 21.63
N LYS A 587 10.78 -25.66 20.32
CA LYS A 587 11.97 -25.82 19.48
C LYS A 587 12.77 -24.52 19.38
N LEU A 588 12.10 -23.37 19.28
CA LEU A 588 12.78 -22.06 19.27
C LEU A 588 13.46 -21.78 20.61
N LYS A 589 12.77 -22.03 21.73
CA LYS A 589 13.34 -21.88 23.09
C LYS A 589 14.52 -22.81 23.36
N LYS A 590 14.49 -24.05 22.83
CA LYS A 590 15.60 -25.02 22.95
C LYS A 590 16.74 -24.71 21.98
N GLY A 591 16.48 -23.95 20.92
CA GLY A 591 17.43 -23.56 19.88
C GLY A 591 18.41 -22.46 20.28
N ASP A 592 18.30 -21.88 21.47
CA ASP A 592 19.20 -20.85 22.04
C ASP A 592 20.66 -21.32 22.28
N GLY A 593 21.05 -22.47 21.74
CA GLY A 593 22.45 -22.84 21.53
C GLY A 593 23.07 -22.29 20.24
N VAL A 594 22.32 -21.66 19.34
CA VAL A 594 22.85 -21.16 18.04
C VAL A 594 23.31 -19.70 18.17
N GLY A 595 24.32 -19.52 19.02
CA GLY A 595 25.04 -18.28 19.22
C GLY A 595 26.54 -18.53 19.26
N ASN A 596 27.10 -19.34 18.36
CA ASN A 596 28.55 -19.42 18.19
C ASN A 596 28.96 -19.96 16.82
N ALA A 597 29.12 -19.06 15.85
CA ALA A 597 30.04 -19.23 14.71
C ALA A 597 30.21 -17.90 13.98
N GLY A 598 31.42 -17.31 14.08
CA GLY A 598 31.92 -16.37 13.08
C GLY A 598 32.04 -14.90 13.47
N THR A 599 32.68 -14.57 14.60
CA THR A 599 33.66 -13.47 14.56
C THR A 599 34.98 -14.07 14.07
N GLY A 600 35.34 -13.71 12.84
CA GLY A 600 36.56 -14.10 12.13
C GLY A 600 36.60 -13.36 10.81
#